data_AF-A0A1H8M8C9-F1
#
_entry.id   AF-A0A1H8M8C9-F1
#
_cell.length_a   1.000
_cell.length_b   1.000
_cell.length_c   1.000
_cell.angle_alpha   90.00
_cell.angle_beta   90.00
_cell.angle_gamma   90.00
#
_symmetry.space_group_name_H-M   'P 1'
#
loop_
_entity.id
_entity.type
_entity.pdbx_description
1 polymer ?
#
loop_
_entity_poly.entity_id
_entity_poly.type
_entity_poly.pdbx_seq_one_letter_code
_entity_poly.pdbx_strand_id
1 'polypeptide(L)'
;MIICHCMGITNHQITAAVDWMRAADPDTVITPGKIYRALGKRADCGGCMPLFLDTMRNCASLGPATTTPSSQTIPNLKTGAPHEWRPQSHRLSERSTAV
;
A
#
# COMPACT_ATOMS: atom_id res chain seq x y z
N MET A 1 11.31 -9.61 -9.89
CA MET A 1 11.97 -9.08 -8.67
C MET A 1 11.07 -9.26 -7.45
N ILE A 2 11.63 -9.60 -6.29
CA ILE A 2 10.90 -9.63 -5.01
C ILE A 2 10.70 -8.19 -4.50
N ILE A 3 9.48 -7.85 -4.10
CA ILE A 3 9.10 -6.51 -3.61
C ILE A 3 8.87 -6.55 -2.10
N CYS A 4 8.13 -7.55 -1.61
CA CYS A 4 7.91 -7.74 -0.17
C CYS A 4 8.57 -9.04 0.30
N HIS A 5 9.61 -8.93 1.12
CA HIS A 5 10.29 -10.10 1.69
C HIS A 5 9.39 -10.89 2.64
N CYS A 6 8.74 -10.23 3.62
CA CYS A 6 7.90 -10.91 4.62
C CYS A 6 6.81 -11.79 3.98
N MET A 7 6.15 -11.28 2.93
CA MET A 7 5.00 -11.95 2.31
C MET A 7 5.34 -12.69 1.01
N GLY A 8 6.60 -12.65 0.57
CA GLY A 8 7.04 -13.26 -0.69
C GLY A 8 6.39 -12.64 -1.93
N ILE A 9 6.04 -11.34 -1.92
CA ILE A 9 5.33 -10.70 -3.05
C ILE A 9 6.33 -10.22 -4.09
N THR A 10 6.10 -10.61 -5.35
CA THR A 10 6.94 -10.23 -6.49
C THR A 10 6.31 -9.14 -7.34
N ASN A 11 7.14 -8.49 -8.17
CA ASN A 11 6.71 -7.51 -9.17
C ASN A 11 5.55 -8.04 -10.04
N HIS A 12 5.70 -9.26 -10.57
CA HIS A 12 4.68 -9.86 -11.44
C HIS A 12 3.34 -10.06 -10.75
N GLN A 13 3.35 -10.41 -9.46
CA GLN A 13 2.11 -10.55 -8.68
C GLN A 13 1.42 -9.20 -8.49
N ILE A 14 2.18 -8.12 -8.29
CA ILE A 14 1.61 -6.77 -8.20
C ILE A 14 0.99 -6.38 -9.54
N THR A 15 1.73 -6.51 -10.64
CA THR A 15 1.23 -6.15 -11.98
C THR A 15 0.00 -6.97 -12.35
N ALA A 16 0.03 -8.29 -12.18
CA ALA A 16 -1.12 -9.16 -12.47
C ALA A 16 -2.35 -8.82 -11.62
N ALA A 17 -2.17 -8.46 -10.34
CA ALA A 17 -3.26 -8.04 -9.48
C ALA A 17 -3.86 -6.68 -9.92
N VAL A 18 -3.02 -5.73 -10.33
CA VAL A 18 -3.46 -4.44 -10.87
C VAL A 18 -4.25 -4.65 -12.16
N ASP A 19 -3.72 -5.44 -13.09
CA ASP A 19 -4.37 -5.74 -14.37
C ASP A 19 -5.73 -6.40 -14.17
N TRP A 20 -5.81 -7.40 -13.27
CA TRP A 20 -7.07 -8.04 -12.92
C TRP A 20 -8.07 -7.07 -12.30
N MET A 21 -7.63 -6.20 -11.37
CA MET A 21 -8.51 -5.19 -10.77
C MET A 21 -9.04 -4.19 -11.79
N ARG A 22 -8.20 -3.74 -12.73
CA ARG A 22 -8.61 -2.85 -13.82
C ARG A 22 -9.54 -3.51 -14.83
N ALA A 23 -9.31 -4.79 -15.13
CA ALA A 23 -10.18 -5.55 -16.01
C ALA A 23 -11.56 -5.80 -15.36
N ALA A 24 -11.59 -6.00 -14.04
CA ALA A 24 -12.83 -6.19 -13.29
C ALA A 24 -13.63 -4.89 -13.10
N ASP A 25 -12.94 -3.78 -12.84
CA ASP A 25 -13.55 -2.46 -12.67
C ASP A 25 -12.53 -1.36 -13.07
N PRO A 26 -12.74 -0.69 -14.22
CA PRO A 26 -11.81 0.31 -14.72
C PRO A 26 -11.70 1.53 -13.80
N ASP A 27 -12.76 1.87 -13.06
CA ASP A 27 -12.84 3.07 -12.21
C ASP A 27 -12.36 2.82 -10.77
N THR A 28 -12.00 1.57 -10.45
CA THR A 28 -11.62 1.22 -9.08
C THR A 28 -10.33 1.90 -8.64
N VAL A 29 -10.36 2.54 -7.46
CA VAL A 29 -9.14 3.06 -6.82
C VAL A 29 -8.32 1.87 -6.32
N ILE A 30 -7.19 1.60 -6.97
CA ILE A 30 -6.27 0.52 -6.59
C ILE A 30 -5.30 1.02 -5.53
N THR A 31 -5.28 0.35 -4.37
CA THR A 31 -4.38 0.66 -3.24
C THR A 31 -3.54 -0.56 -2.90
N PRO A 32 -2.36 -0.41 -2.26
CA PRO A 32 -1.57 -1.54 -1.79
C PRO A 32 -2.40 -2.51 -0.94
N GLY A 33 -3.27 -1.99 -0.07
CA GLY A 33 -4.16 -2.80 0.77
C GLY A 33 -5.12 -3.68 -0.04
N LYS A 34 -5.67 -3.18 -1.16
CA LYS A 34 -6.47 -3.99 -2.08
C LYS A 34 -5.63 -5.08 -2.75
N ILE A 35 -4.40 -4.77 -3.15
CA ILE A 35 -3.49 -5.76 -3.75
C ILE A 35 -3.12 -6.85 -2.74
N TYR A 36 -2.76 -6.50 -1.50
CA TYR A 36 -2.53 -7.49 -0.45
C TYR A 36 -3.74 -8.41 -0.27
N ARG A 37 -4.96 -7.83 -0.21
CA ARG A 37 -6.19 -8.60 -0.04
C ARG A 37 -6.49 -9.49 -1.25
N ALA A 38 -6.30 -9.01 -2.48
CA ALA A 38 -6.47 -9.79 -3.70
C ALA A 38 -5.50 -10.99 -3.76
N LEU A 39 -4.28 -10.81 -3.22
CA LEU A 39 -3.27 -11.87 -3.11
C LEU A 39 -3.48 -12.79 -1.89
N GLY A 40 -4.53 -12.59 -1.08
CA GLY A 40 -4.79 -13.36 0.13
C GLY A 40 -3.77 -13.13 1.25
N LYS A 41 -3.07 -11.98 1.24
CA LYS A 41 -1.97 -11.65 2.16
C LYS A 41 -2.32 -10.45 3.03
N ARG A 42 -1.62 -10.29 4.15
CA ARG A 42 -1.67 -9.10 5.01
C ARG A 42 -0.27 -8.51 5.13
N ALA A 43 -0.15 -7.18 5.19
CA ALA A 43 1.13 -6.55 5.43
C ALA A 43 1.60 -6.84 6.87
N ASP A 44 2.88 -7.17 7.02
CA ASP A 44 3.50 -7.52 8.31
C ASP A 44 4.36 -6.37 8.86
N CYS A 45 5.43 -5.99 8.15
CA CYS A 45 6.33 -4.91 8.59
C CYS A 45 6.17 -3.57 7.84
N GLY A 46 5.54 -3.58 6.65
CA GLY A 46 5.38 -2.38 5.81
C GLY A 46 6.67 -1.81 5.17
N GLY A 47 7.86 -2.37 5.43
CA GLY A 47 9.14 -1.83 4.91
C GLY A 47 9.26 -1.79 3.39
N CYS A 48 8.47 -2.60 2.67
CA CYS A 48 8.43 -2.62 1.21
C CYS A 48 7.59 -1.50 0.59
N MET A 49 6.87 -0.68 1.36
CA MET A 49 5.88 0.27 0.81
C MET A 49 6.44 1.25 -0.24
N PRO A 50 7.64 1.84 -0.10
CA PRO A 50 8.19 2.71 -1.13
C PRO A 50 8.37 1.99 -2.47
N LEU A 51 8.99 0.80 -2.45
CA LEU A 51 9.22 -0.03 -3.63
C LEU A 51 7.92 -0.60 -4.21
N PHE A 52 6.96 -0.93 -3.34
CA PHE A 52 5.65 -1.41 -3.74
C PHE A 52 4.87 -0.33 -4.49
N LEU A 53 4.87 0.91 -3.98
CA LEU A 53 4.21 2.04 -4.62
C LEU A 53 4.91 2.43 -5.93
N ASP A 54 6.24 2.39 -5.98
CA ASP A 54 6.99 2.57 -7.22
C ASP A 54 6.59 1.53 -8.28
N THR A 55 6.57 0.26 -7.89
CA THR A 55 6.12 -0.85 -8.76
C THR A 55 4.71 -0.62 -9.29
N MET A 56 3.78 -0.16 -8.42
CA MET A 56 2.42 0.17 -8.84
C MET A 56 2.38 1.32 -9.86
N ARG A 57 3.12 2.41 -9.63
CA ARG A 57 3.16 3.56 -10.55
C ARG A 57 3.74 3.21 -11.91
N ASN A 58 4.66 2.25 -11.95
CA ASN A 58 5.28 1.76 -13.18
C ASN A 58 4.40 0.74 -13.93
N CYS A 59 3.27 0.30 -13.37
CA CYS A 59 2.32 -0.54 -14.09
C CYS A 59 1.57 0.30 -15.13
N ALA A 60 1.69 -0.07 -16.41
CA ALA A 60 1.03 0.63 -17.51
C ALA A 60 -0.51 0.67 -17.39
N SER A 61 -1.10 -0.35 -16.75
CA SER A 61 -2.54 -0.44 -16.46
C SER A 61 -2.99 0.50 -15.34
N LEU A 62 -2.06 1.05 -14.56
CA LEU A 62 -2.34 2.13 -13.62
C LEU A 62 -2.39 3.50 -14.33
N GLY A 63 -2.99 3.52 -15.53
CA GLY A 63 -3.08 4.70 -16.40
C GLY A 63 -3.59 5.93 -15.67
N PRO A 64 -3.23 7.14 -16.15
CA PRO A 64 -3.51 8.38 -15.45
C PRO A 64 -5.00 8.47 -15.17
N ALA A 65 -5.35 8.53 -13.88
CA ALA A 65 -6.70 8.88 -13.44
C ALA A 65 -7.10 10.13 -14.23
N THR A 66 -8.01 9.97 -15.17
CA THR A 66 -8.32 11.01 -16.15
C THR A 66 -8.97 12.15 -15.37
N THR A 67 -8.19 13.19 -15.16
CA THR A 67 -8.58 14.51 -14.66
C THR A 67 -9.46 14.50 -13.41
N THR A 68 -8.85 14.34 -12.24
CA THR A 68 -9.34 15.01 -11.03
C THR A 68 -8.15 15.75 -10.42
N PRO A 69 -8.19 17.09 -10.27
CA PRO A 69 -7.10 17.83 -9.67
C PRO A 69 -7.07 17.52 -8.17
N SER A 70 -6.36 16.46 -7.79
CA SER A 70 -5.99 16.24 -6.40
C SER A 70 -4.87 17.21 -6.05
N SER A 71 -5.27 18.42 -5.66
CA SER A 71 -4.39 19.36 -4.98
C SER A 71 -4.11 18.81 -3.59
N GLN A 72 -3.09 17.95 -3.47
CA GLN A 72 -2.44 17.66 -2.20
C GLN A 72 -0.94 17.63 -2.42
N THR A 73 -0.36 18.82 -2.44
CA THR A 73 1.05 19.00 -2.07
C THR A 73 1.19 18.43 -0.66
N ILE A 74 1.81 17.26 -0.51
CA ILE A 74 2.26 16.79 0.81
C ILE A 74 3.43 17.70 1.17
N PRO A 75 3.31 18.59 2.18
CA PRO A 75 4.45 19.37 2.62
C PRO A 75 5.42 18.38 3.27
N ASN A 76 6.62 18.33 2.68
CA ASN A 76 7.86 17.81 3.23
C ASN A 76 7.74 17.26 4.66
N LEU A 77 7.83 15.95 4.82
CA LEU A 77 7.94 15.26 6.11
C LEU A 77 9.20 15.78 6.81
N LYS A 78 9.05 16.84 7.58
CA LYS A 78 10.14 17.46 8.33
C LYS A 78 10.60 16.48 9.41
N THR A 79 11.84 16.06 9.29
CA THR A 79 12.65 15.44 10.33
C THR A 79 12.52 16.21 11.64
N GLY A 80 12.09 15.49 12.69
CA GLY A 80 12.44 15.69 14.11
C GLY A 80 12.27 17.10 14.72
N ALA A 81 11.26 17.24 15.60
CA ALA A 81 11.25 18.22 16.68
C ALA A 81 10.70 17.56 17.97
N PRO A 82 11.10 18.03 19.16
CA PRO A 82 11.23 17.21 20.36
C PRO A 82 9.90 16.93 21.08
N HIS A 83 10.01 15.99 22.01
CA HIS A 83 8.97 15.22 22.66
C HIS A 83 8.00 16.09 23.48
N GLU A 84 6.92 16.56 22.86
CA GLU A 84 5.74 17.03 23.59
C GLU A 84 4.60 16.01 23.48
N TRP A 85 4.45 15.25 24.56
CA TRP A 85 3.25 14.57 25.05
C TRP A 85 2.19 14.17 24.02
N ARG A 86 2.54 13.22 23.14
CA ARG A 86 1.55 12.43 22.41
C ARG A 86 0.77 11.56 23.43
N PRO A 87 -0.58 11.64 23.48
CA PRO A 87 -1.36 10.74 24.33
C PRO A 87 -1.03 9.29 23.99
N GLN A 88 -0.53 8.55 24.98
CA GLN A 88 -0.27 7.11 24.87
C GLN A 88 -1.63 6.43 24.68
N SER A 89 -2.00 6.19 23.42
CA SER A 89 -3.17 5.36 23.12
C SER A 89 -2.80 3.96 23.54
N HIS A 90 -3.37 3.52 24.66
CA HIS A 90 -3.33 2.13 25.11
C HIS A 90 -4.22 1.29 24.19
N ARG A 91 -3.83 1.15 22.93
CA ARG A 91 -4.47 0.23 22.00
C ARG A 91 -3.89 -1.15 22.26
N LEU A 92 -4.49 -1.87 23.19
CA LEU A 92 -4.22 -3.30 23.39
C LEU A 92 -4.58 -4.03 22.09
N SER A 93 -3.56 -4.65 21.49
CA SER A 93 -3.72 -5.57 20.36
C SER A 93 -4.06 -6.95 20.93
N GLU A 94 -5.33 -7.18 21.30
CA GLU A 94 -5.77 -8.54 21.59
C GLU A 94 -5.83 -9.34 20.28
N ARG A 95 -4.71 -10.01 19.96
CA ARG A 95 -4.71 -11.11 19.00
C ARG A 95 -5.43 -12.28 19.68
N SER A 96 -6.69 -12.53 19.32
CA SER A 96 -7.29 -13.84 19.56
C SER A 96 -6.47 -14.89 18.81
N THR A 97 -5.70 -15.69 19.54
CA THR A 97 -5.20 -16.98 19.07
C THR A 97 -6.39 -17.93 19.01
N ALA A 98 -6.79 -18.32 17.79
CA ALA A 98 -7.64 -19.48 17.60
C ALA A 98 -6.79 -20.73 17.91
N VAL A 99 -7.14 -21.47 18.95
CA VAL A 99 -6.82 -22.89 19.15
C VAL A 99 -8.06 -23.58 19.70
#